data_AF-A0A9E2SFA4-F1
#
_entry.id   AF-A0A9E2SFA4-F1
#
_cell.length_a   1.000
_cell.length_b   1.000
_cell.length_c   1.000
_cell.angle_alpha   90.00
_cell.angle_beta   90.00
_cell.angle_gamma   90.00
#
_symmetry.space_group_name_H-M   'P 1'
#
loop_
_entity.id
_entity.type
_entity.pdbx_description
1 polymer ?
#
loop_
_entity_poly.entity_id
_entity_poly.type
_entity_poly.pdbx_seq_one_letter_code
_entity_poly.pdbx_strand_id
1 'polypeptide(L)'
;MKLTELSNYQLYSLIQNNKLDASIREPANTEFENRKLTVDQIKEIVKQHDLLFKPDNDEGLSSYNKAFLIFVPAFFTIQVLIAGRYLANNERKKWKDFWLYVSLGYVLWTVAIITLAKLNRK
;
A
#
# COMPACT_ATOMS: atom_id res chain seq x y z
N MET A 1 28.98 23.00 -9.17
CA MET A 1 28.19 23.35 -7.97
C MET A 1 29.08 23.14 -6.76
N LYS A 2 29.14 24.09 -5.82
CA LYS A 2 29.97 23.92 -4.60
C LYS A 2 29.12 23.32 -3.49
N LEU A 3 29.35 22.04 -3.19
CA LEU A 3 28.59 21.31 -2.16
C LEU A 3 28.79 21.88 -0.76
N THR A 4 29.95 22.47 -0.50
CA THR A 4 30.31 23.12 0.76
C THR A 4 29.47 24.36 1.07
N GLU A 5 28.87 24.99 0.05
CA GLU A 5 28.02 26.19 0.20
C GLU A 5 26.55 25.83 0.50
N LEU A 6 26.17 24.55 0.40
CA LEU A 6 24.81 24.09 0.66
C LEU A 6 24.50 24.05 2.15
N SER A 7 23.28 24.47 2.53
CA SER A 7 22.76 24.23 3.87
C SER A 7 22.59 22.73 4.13
N ASN A 8 22.55 22.32 5.40
CA ASN A 8 22.38 20.91 5.77
C ASN A 8 21.08 20.32 5.17
N TYR A 9 20.02 21.12 5.13
CA TYR A 9 18.76 20.74 4.51
C TYR A 9 18.87 20.60 2.99
N GLN A 10 19.53 21.54 2.30
CA GLN A 10 19.72 21.48 0.85
C GLN A 10 20.59 20.29 0.44
N LEU A 11 21.62 19.99 1.22
CA LEU A 11 22.46 18.83 0.99
C LEU A 11 21.68 17.52 1.21
N TYR A 12 20.86 17.47 2.27
CA TYR A 12 19.97 16.33 2.53
C TYR A 12 18.94 16.13 1.40
N SER A 13 18.26 17.19 0.96
CA SER A 13 17.27 17.10 -0.13
C SER A 13 17.89 16.72 -1.47
N LEU A 14 19.13 17.15 -1.74
CA LEU A 14 19.90 16.72 -2.90
C LEU A 14 20.14 15.21 -2.86
N ILE A 15 20.59 14.67 -1.72
CA ILE A 15 20.86 13.23 -1.54
C ILE A 15 19.58 12.39 -1.68
N GLN A 16 18.44 12.89 -1.19
CA GLN A 16 17.14 12.20 -1.27
C GLN A 16 16.56 12.15 -2.71
N ASN A 17 17.14 12.88 -3.67
CA ASN A 17 16.68 12.83 -5.05
C ASN A 17 17.11 11.51 -5.73
N ASN A 18 16.15 10.61 -5.92
CA ASN A 18 16.38 9.29 -6.55
C ASN A 18 16.93 9.37 -7.98
N LYS A 19 16.70 10.48 -8.70
CA LYS A 19 17.19 10.70 -10.06
C LYS A 19 18.57 11.36 -10.12
N LEU A 20 19.20 11.62 -8.97
CA LEU A 20 20.52 12.22 -8.91
C LEU A 20 21.59 11.26 -9.46
N ASP A 21 22.43 11.77 -10.35
CA ASP A 21 23.56 11.03 -10.91
C ASP A 21 24.59 10.63 -9.84
N ALA A 22 25.20 9.45 -10.01
CA ALA A 22 26.16 8.90 -9.05
C ALA A 22 27.38 9.83 -8.85
N SER A 23 27.84 10.50 -9.92
CA SER A 23 28.98 11.43 -9.89
C SER A 23 28.76 12.65 -8.98
N ILE A 24 27.50 12.98 -8.69
CA ILE A 24 27.13 14.07 -7.78
C ILE A 24 26.71 13.51 -6.41
N ARG A 25 26.07 12.34 -6.39
CA ARG A 25 25.58 11.70 -5.17
C ARG A 25 26.72 11.28 -4.24
N GLU A 26 27.79 10.68 -4.77
CA GLU A 26 28.93 10.23 -3.94
C GLU A 26 29.66 11.40 -3.23
N PRO A 27 30.02 12.50 -3.93
CA PRO A 27 30.57 13.67 -3.25
C PRO A 27 29.61 14.33 -2.27
N ALA A 28 28.30 14.35 -2.57
CA ALA A 28 27.29 14.93 -1.67
C ALA A 28 27.14 14.12 -0.38
N ASN A 29 27.11 12.78 -0.46
CA ASN A 29 27.11 11.90 0.70
C ASN A 29 28.36 12.07 1.56
N THR A 30 29.53 12.14 0.91
CA THR A 30 30.82 12.34 1.60
C THR A 30 30.82 13.68 2.35
N GLU A 31 30.36 14.76 1.71
CA GLU A 31 30.22 16.06 2.35
C GLU A 31 29.22 16.04 3.52
N PHE A 32 28.12 15.29 3.39
CA PHE A 32 27.13 15.17 4.45
C PHE A 32 27.68 14.42 5.68
N GLU A 33 28.44 13.36 5.46
CA GLU A 33 29.14 12.62 6.53
C GLU A 33 30.23 13.48 7.20
N ASN A 34 30.98 14.26 6.42
CA ASN A 34 32.04 15.15 6.91
C ASN A 34 31.52 16.22 7.88
N ARG A 35 30.24 16.62 7.76
CA ARG A 35 29.63 17.62 8.64
C ARG A 35 29.36 17.12 10.06
N LYS A 36 29.49 15.81 10.31
CA LYS A 36 29.34 15.17 11.63
C LYS A 36 28.11 15.71 12.40
N LEU A 37 26.98 15.78 11.70
CA LEU A 37 25.74 16.29 12.29
C LEU A 37 25.31 15.41 13.47
N THR A 38 24.82 16.05 14.51
CA THR A 38 24.24 15.35 15.66
C THR A 38 22.94 14.64 15.26
N VAL A 39 22.58 13.60 16.01
CA VAL A 39 21.33 12.85 15.78
C VAL A 39 20.11 13.78 15.80
N ASP A 40 20.10 14.78 16.68
CA ASP A 40 18.97 15.70 16.79
C ASP A 40 18.87 16.64 15.58
N GLN A 41 20.00 17.13 15.06
CA GLN A 41 20.02 17.90 13.81
C GLN A 41 19.54 17.08 12.61
N ILE A 42 19.93 15.80 12.53
CA ILE A 42 19.46 14.90 11.48
C ILE A 42 17.95 14.70 11.59
N LYS A 43 17.43 14.43 12.80
CA LYS A 43 15.99 14.29 13.04
C LYS A 43 15.21 15.53 12.62
N GLU A 44 15.72 16.72 12.90
CA GLU A 44 15.07 17.97 12.52
C GLU A 44 15.02 18.14 10.99
N ILE A 45 16.12 17.85 10.30
CA ILE A 45 16.19 17.89 8.83
C ILE A 45 15.24 16.87 8.20
N VAL A 46 15.21 15.64 8.71
CA VAL A 46 14.29 14.57 8.26
C VAL A 46 12.84 15.03 8.46
N LYS A 47 12.50 15.55 9.64
CA LYS A 47 11.16 16.04 9.94
C LYS A 47 10.75 17.18 9.01
N GLN A 48 11.63 18.14 8.75
CA GLN A 48 11.36 19.23 7.80
C GLN A 48 11.13 18.71 6.38
N HIS A 49 11.95 17.75 5.94
CA HIS A 49 11.81 17.14 4.62
C HIS A 49 10.51 16.34 4.49
N ASP A 50 10.16 15.53 5.49
CA ASP A 50 8.93 14.74 5.48
C ASP A 50 7.70 15.65 5.51
N LEU A 51 7.69 16.75 6.29
CA LEU A 51 6.58 17.72 6.26
C LEU A 51 6.35 18.34 4.87
N LEU A 52 7.41 18.54 4.09
CA LEU A 52 7.34 19.20 2.78
C LEU A 52 7.08 18.22 1.63
N PHE A 53 7.53 16.97 1.73
CA PHE A 53 7.51 15.99 0.62
C PHE A 53 6.75 14.69 0.93
N LYS A 54 6.41 14.45 2.20
CA LYS A 54 5.56 13.35 2.69
C LYS A 54 4.61 13.87 3.78
N PRO A 55 3.81 14.93 3.52
CA PRO A 55 2.70 15.22 4.43
C PRO A 55 1.91 13.91 4.50
N ASP A 56 1.68 13.40 5.72
CA ASP A 56 1.16 12.06 5.98
C ASP A 56 0.31 11.53 4.83
N ASN A 57 0.69 10.37 4.30
CA ASN A 57 -0.07 9.63 3.28
C ASN A 57 -1.39 9.11 3.88
N ASP A 58 -2.22 10.01 4.42
CA ASP A 58 -3.65 9.88 4.66
C ASP A 58 -4.39 9.84 3.31
N GLU A 59 -3.87 9.07 2.35
CA GLU A 59 -4.61 8.68 1.17
C GLU A 59 -5.77 7.80 1.66
N GLY A 60 -6.95 8.42 1.77
CA GLY A 60 -8.18 7.69 2.06
C GLY A 60 -8.35 6.51 1.10
N LEU A 61 -9.06 5.46 1.53
CA LEU A 61 -9.20 4.21 0.77
C LEU A 61 -9.36 4.47 -0.74
N SER A 62 -8.52 3.80 -1.55
CA SER A 62 -8.60 3.88 -3.01
C SER A 62 -10.02 3.59 -3.50
N SER A 63 -10.42 4.22 -4.61
CA SER A 63 -11.76 4.02 -5.18
C SER A 63 -12.07 2.55 -5.46
N TYR A 64 -11.04 1.76 -5.79
CA TYR A 64 -11.13 0.31 -5.92
C TYR A 64 -11.53 -0.36 -4.60
N ASN A 65 -10.85 -0.04 -3.49
CA ASN A 65 -11.15 -0.61 -2.18
C ASN A 65 -12.54 -0.20 -1.68
N LYS A 66 -12.98 1.04 -1.95
CA LYS A 66 -14.33 1.52 -1.65
C LYS A 66 -15.40 0.73 -2.41
N ALA A 67 -15.22 0.55 -3.71
CA ALA A 67 -16.14 -0.25 -4.53
C ALA A 67 -16.19 -1.70 -4.03
N PHE A 68 -15.04 -2.31 -3.75
CA PHE A 68 -14.96 -3.69 -3.24
C PHE A 68 -15.77 -3.86 -1.95
N LEU A 69 -15.63 -2.93 -0.99
CA LEU A 69 -16.38 -2.98 0.28
C LEU A 69 -17.91 -2.84 0.10
N ILE A 70 -18.37 -2.14 -0.94
CA ILE A 70 -19.80 -1.97 -1.24
C ILE A 70 -20.36 -3.21 -1.95
N PHE A 71 -19.62 -3.79 -2.91
CA PHE A 71 -20.13 -4.88 -3.75
C PHE A 71 -20.03 -6.27 -3.10
N VAL A 72 -19.07 -6.50 -2.21
CA VAL A 72 -18.89 -7.81 -1.56
C VAL A 72 -20.11 -8.23 -0.72
N PRO A 73 -20.71 -7.37 0.12
CA PRO A 73 -21.93 -7.71 0.86
C PRO A 73 -23.14 -7.97 -0.03
N ALA A 74 -23.26 -7.25 -1.16
CA ALA A 74 -24.36 -7.43 -2.11
C ALA A 74 -24.30 -8.79 -2.82
N PHE A 75 -23.11 -9.35 -3.03
CA PHE A 75 -22.97 -10.72 -3.56
C PHE A 75 -23.53 -11.77 -2.59
N PHE A 76 -23.37 -11.57 -1.28
CA PHE A 76 -23.89 -12.51 -0.29
C PHE A 76 -25.42 -12.56 -0.27
N THR A 77 -26.09 -11.40 -0.34
CA THR A 77 -27.56 -11.35 -0.36
C THR A 77 -28.13 -12.05 -1.60
N ILE A 78 -27.51 -11.88 -2.77
CA ILE A 78 -27.92 -12.58 -4.00
C ILE A 78 -27.76 -14.10 -3.86
N GLN A 79 -26.65 -14.57 -3.28
CA GLN A 79 -26.43 -16.01 -3.04
C GLN A 79 -27.48 -16.61 -2.11
N VAL A 80 -27.88 -15.89 -1.06
CA VAL A 80 -28.94 -16.32 -0.14
C VAL A 80 -30.30 -16.43 -0.83
N LEU A 81 -30.65 -15.50 -1.73
CA LEU A 81 -31.89 -15.56 -2.51
C LEU A 81 -31.93 -16.80 -3.43
N ILE A 82 -30.82 -17.10 -4.11
CA ILE A 82 -30.71 -18.28 -4.98
C ILE A 82 -30.81 -19.57 -4.15
N ALA A 83 -30.12 -19.64 -3.00
CA ALA A 83 -30.25 -20.76 -2.08
C ALA A 83 -31.69 -20.93 -1.57
N GLY A 84 -32.37 -19.82 -1.24
CA GLY A 84 -33.77 -19.81 -0.82
C GLY A 84 -34.69 -20.45 -1.85
N ARG A 85 -34.45 -20.20 -3.16
CA ARG A 85 -35.21 -20.83 -4.25
C ARG A 85 -35.07 -22.35 -4.28
N TYR A 86 -33.87 -22.89 -4.06
CA TYR A 86 -33.66 -24.35 -4.00
C TYR A 86 -34.37 -24.97 -2.80
N LEU A 87 -34.38 -24.27 -1.66
CA LEU A 87 -35.09 -24.74 -0.47
C LEU A 87 -36.62 -24.72 -0.68
N ALA A 88 -37.15 -23.65 -1.30
CA ALA A 88 -38.57 -23.51 -1.61
C ALA A 88 -39.09 -24.60 -2.57
N ASN A 89 -38.26 -25.03 -3.52
CA ASN A 89 -38.57 -26.13 -4.44
C ASN A 89 -38.28 -27.53 -3.84
N ASN A 90 -37.93 -27.62 -2.55
CA ASN A 90 -37.56 -28.84 -1.85
C ASN A 90 -36.33 -29.58 -2.46
N GLU A 91 -35.48 -28.87 -3.20
CA GLU A 91 -34.29 -29.39 -3.88
C GLU A 91 -33.07 -29.44 -2.93
N ARG A 92 -33.19 -30.17 -1.82
CA ARG A 92 -32.18 -30.18 -0.74
C ARG A 92 -30.77 -30.56 -1.18
N LYS A 93 -30.63 -31.43 -2.19
CA LYS A 93 -29.31 -31.81 -2.74
C LYS A 93 -28.65 -30.62 -3.44
N LYS A 94 -29.37 -29.93 -4.32
CA LYS A 94 -28.87 -28.73 -5.01
C LYS A 94 -28.53 -27.60 -4.04
N TRP A 95 -29.33 -27.43 -2.99
CA TRP A 95 -29.04 -26.46 -1.92
C TRP A 95 -27.70 -26.75 -1.22
N LYS A 96 -27.43 -28.02 -0.87
CA LYS A 96 -26.17 -28.43 -0.25
C LYS A 96 -24.99 -28.22 -1.20
N ASP A 97 -25.12 -28.68 -2.44
CA ASP A 97 -24.08 -28.54 -3.46
C ASP A 97 -23.79 -27.06 -3.71
N PHE A 98 -24.82 -26.20 -3.80
CA PHE A 98 -24.68 -24.76 -3.94
C PHE A 98 -23.80 -24.16 -2.84
N TRP A 99 -24.10 -24.44 -1.56
CA TRP A 99 -23.30 -23.90 -0.45
C TRP A 99 -21.88 -24.44 -0.42
N LEU A 100 -21.68 -25.72 -0.77
CA LEU A 100 -20.34 -26.30 -0.89
C LEU A 100 -19.49 -25.52 -1.91
N TYR A 101 -20.05 -25.25 -3.10
CA TYR A 101 -19.34 -24.49 -4.13
C TYR A 101 -19.16 -23.01 -3.78
N VAL A 102 -20.12 -22.40 -3.10
CA VAL A 102 -19.96 -21.04 -2.55
C VAL A 102 -18.79 -21.00 -1.58
N SER A 103 -18.75 -21.91 -0.60
CA SER A 103 -17.64 -21.98 0.36
C SER A 103 -16.30 -22.23 -0.32
N LEU A 104 -16.24 -23.14 -1.29
CA LEU A 104 -15.03 -23.41 -2.05
C LEU A 104 -14.55 -22.18 -2.84
N GLY A 105 -15.48 -21.46 -3.48
CA GLY A 105 -15.22 -20.22 -4.19
C GLY A 105 -14.63 -19.14 -3.28
N TYR A 106 -15.21 -18.96 -2.09
CA TYR A 106 -14.66 -18.02 -1.09
C TYR A 106 -13.25 -18.39 -0.66
N VAL A 107 -12.98 -19.67 -0.37
CA VAL A 107 -11.63 -20.13 0.00
C VAL A 107 -10.61 -19.84 -1.10
N LEU A 108 -10.93 -20.19 -2.35
CA LEU A 108 -10.06 -19.92 -3.50
C LEU A 108 -9.82 -18.41 -3.70
N TRP A 109 -10.87 -17.60 -3.57
CA TRP A 109 -10.79 -16.15 -3.69
C TRP A 109 -9.90 -15.53 -2.60
N THR A 110 -10.04 -15.98 -1.36
CA THR A 110 -9.18 -15.52 -0.24
C THR A 110 -7.72 -15.85 -0.50
N VAL A 111 -7.41 -17.06 -0.96
CA VAL A 111 -6.03 -17.44 -1.31
C VAL A 111 -5.49 -16.52 -2.42
N ALA A 112 -6.27 -16.28 -3.48
CA ALA A 112 -5.88 -15.42 -4.58
C ALA A 112 -5.57 -13.98 -4.11
N ILE A 113 -6.45 -13.37 -3.30
CA ILE A 113 -6.23 -12.03 -2.75
C ILE A 113 -4.94 -11.99 -1.91
N ILE A 114 -4.72 -12.97 -1.03
CA ILE A 114 -3.51 -13.01 -0.21
C ILE A 114 -2.26 -13.10 -1.08
N THR A 115 -2.27 -13.95 -2.12
CA THR A 115 -1.13 -14.07 -3.04
C THR A 115 -0.86 -12.79 -3.81
N LEU A 116 -1.90 -12.12 -4.34
CA LEU A 116 -1.78 -10.86 -5.05
C LEU A 116 -1.28 -9.73 -4.14
N ALA A 117 -1.82 -9.63 -2.93
CA ALA A 117 -1.38 -8.65 -1.94
C ALA A 117 0.09 -8.85 -1.55
N LYS A 118 0.56 -10.10 -1.48
CA LYS A 118 1.97 -10.42 -1.23
C LYS A 118 2.85 -10.10 -2.43
N LEU A 119 2.35 -10.26 -3.65
CA LEU A 119 3.06 -9.95 -4.89
C LEU A 119 3.26 -8.43 -5.05
N ASN A 120 2.22 -7.63 -4.80
CA ASN A 120 2.24 -6.16 -4.93
C ASN A 120 3.01 -5.44 -3.80
N ARG A 121 3.42 -6.15 -2.76
CA ARG A 121 4.28 -5.60 -1.68
C ARG A 121 5.77 -5.70 -1.97
N LYS A 122 6.18 -6.41 -3.03
CA LYS A 122 7.55 -6.43 -3.53
C LYS A 122 7.73 -5.38 -4.62
#